data_AF-A0A7W4C5Q5-F1
#
_entry.id   AF-A0A7W4C5Q5-F1
#
_cell.length_a   1.000
_cell.length_b   1.000
_cell.length_c   1.000
_cell.angle_alpha   90.00
_cell.angle_beta   90.00
_cell.angle_gamma   90.00
#
_symmetry.space_group_name_H-M   'P 1'
#
loop_
_entity.id
_entity.type
_entity.pdbx_description
1 polymer ?
#
loop_
_entity_poly.entity_id
_entity_poly.type
_entity_poly.pdbx_seq_one_letter_code
_entity_poly.pdbx_strand_id
1 'polypeptide(L)'
;MNQNSFILFAFSRKVMSRAFNVALLVGTILALINHGEKILSLTLSNEDFVKIVLTYLVPYGVSTWSAVQAIRSTVVQKTNQEN
;
A
#
# COMPACT_ATOMS: atom_id res chain seq x y z
N MET A 1 9.16 21.17 -7.86
CA MET A 1 9.80 20.00 -7.21
C MET A 1 10.08 18.95 -8.28
N ASN A 2 11.33 18.52 -8.43
CA ASN A 2 11.71 17.48 -9.39
C ASN A 2 11.00 16.16 -9.04
N GLN A 3 10.48 15.47 -10.05
CA GLN A 3 9.82 14.15 -9.93
C GLN A 3 10.68 13.13 -9.14
N ASN A 4 11.99 13.30 -9.18
CA ASN A 4 12.97 12.45 -8.48
C ASN A 4 12.81 12.43 -6.96
N SER A 5 12.39 13.54 -6.34
CA SER A 5 12.25 13.60 -4.87
C SER A 5 11.05 12.79 -4.37
N PHE A 6 9.96 12.74 -5.15
CA PHE A 6 8.76 11.98 -4.80
C PHE A 6 9.07 10.47 -4.74
N ILE A 7 9.76 9.97 -5.76
CA ILE A 7 10.19 8.58 -5.86
C ILE A 7 11.14 8.25 -4.69
N LEU A 8 12.09 9.13 -4.38
CA LEU A 8 13.04 8.91 -3.27
C LEU A 8 12.34 8.72 -1.91
N PHE A 9 11.30 9.51 -1.62
CA PHE A 9 10.53 9.38 -0.38
C PHE A 9 9.62 8.16 -0.38
N ALA A 10 8.97 7.87 -1.51
CA ALA A 10 8.10 6.68 -1.66
C ALA A 10 8.86 5.37 -1.46
N PHE A 11 10.11 5.30 -1.94
CA PHE A 11 11.01 4.15 -1.76
C PHE A 11 11.82 4.19 -0.46
N SER A 12 11.55 5.13 0.44
CA SER A 12 12.24 5.13 1.73
C SER A 12 11.90 3.86 2.51
N ARG A 13 12.92 3.23 3.10
CA ARG A 13 12.81 1.94 3.82
C ARG A 13 11.69 1.94 4.87
N LYS A 14 11.46 3.10 5.51
CA LYS A 14 10.41 3.31 6.52
C LYS A 14 9.00 3.28 5.92
N VAL A 15 8.81 3.87 4.74
CA VAL A 15 7.53 3.85 4.00
C VAL A 15 7.27 2.46 3.45
N MET A 16 8.27 1.83 2.83
CA MET A 16 8.14 0.50 2.24
C MET A 16 7.79 -0.57 3.29
N SER A 17 8.48 -0.61 4.45
CA SER A 17 8.15 -1.59 5.50
C SER A 17 6.75 -1.39 6.07
N ARG A 18 6.29 -0.13 6.20
CA ARG A 18 4.94 0.15 6.70
C ARG A 18 3.87 -0.25 5.69
N ALA A 19 4.07 0.13 4.43
CA ALA A 19 3.17 -0.21 3.34
C ALA A 19 3.09 -1.73 3.12
N PHE A 20 4.22 -2.43 3.23
CA PHE A 20 4.27 -3.89 3.15
C PHE A 20 3.47 -4.56 4.28
N ASN A 21 3.67 -4.15 5.54
CA ASN A 21 2.92 -4.71 6.67
C ASN A 21 1.41 -4.46 6.56
N VAL A 22 1.00 -3.27 6.11
CA VAL A 22 -0.40 -2.94 5.87
C VAL A 22 -0.98 -3.78 4.73
N ALA A 23 -0.24 -3.94 3.63
CA ALA A 23 -0.65 -4.78 2.51
C ALA A 23 -0.80 -6.24 2.92
N LEU A 24 0.11 -6.76 3.75
CA LEU A 24 0.06 -8.14 4.24
C LEU A 24 -1.15 -8.35 5.16
N LEU A 25 -1.38 -7.47 6.13
CA LEU A 25 -2.49 -7.59 7.07
C LEU A 25 -3.85 -7.42 6.37
N VAL A 26 -4.03 -6.31 5.66
CA VAL A 26 -5.31 -5.95 5.03
C VAL A 26 -5.59 -6.84 3.82
N GLY A 27 -4.55 -7.14 3.02
CA GLY A 27 -4.67 -8.03 1.87
C GLY A 27 -5.03 -9.46 2.27
N THR A 28 -4.47 -9.98 3.37
CA THR A 28 -4.82 -11.33 3.86
C THR A 28 -6.27 -11.39 4.37
N ILE A 29 -6.73 -10.36 5.09
CA ILE A 29 -8.12 -10.27 5.58
C ILE A 29 -9.10 -10.20 4.41
N LEU A 30 -8.85 -9.31 3.44
CA LEU A 30 -9.72 -9.19 2.28
C LEU A 30 -9.69 -10.44 1.39
N ALA A 31 -8.54 -11.11 1.24
CA ALA A 31 -8.45 -12.34 0.44
C ALA A 31 -9.27 -13.48 1.08
N LEU A 32 -9.23 -13.59 2.41
CA LEU A 32 -10.08 -14.51 3.17
C LEU A 32 -11.57 -14.19 3.03
N ILE A 33 -11.96 -12.92 3.04
CA ILE A 33 -13.36 -12.53 2.85
C ILE A 33 -13.83 -12.79 1.41
N ASN A 34 -13.03 -12.43 0.41
CA ASN A 34 -13.45 -12.46 -1.00
C ASN A 34 -13.34 -13.86 -1.63
N HIS A 35 -12.37 -14.65 -1.17
CA HIS A 35 -12.05 -15.95 -1.78
C HIS A 35 -11.91 -17.09 -0.78
N GLY A 36 -12.25 -16.89 0.50
CA GLY A 36 -12.14 -17.92 1.53
C GLY A 36 -12.80 -19.26 1.15
N GLU A 37 -14.03 -19.24 0.63
CA GLU A 37 -14.72 -20.46 0.19
C GLU A 37 -14.11 -21.09 -1.07
N LYS A 38 -13.58 -20.28 -2.00
CA LYS A 38 -12.93 -20.76 -3.23
C LYS A 38 -11.53 -21.33 -2.98
N ILE A 39 -10.81 -20.77 -2.02
CA ILE A 39 -9.52 -21.29 -1.55
C ILE A 39 -9.73 -22.61 -0.82
N LEU A 40 -10.77 -22.71 0.02
CA LEU A 40 -11.13 -23.97 0.70
C LEU A 40 -11.60 -25.07 -0.26
N SER A 41 -12.25 -24.70 -1.36
CA SER A 41 -12.76 -25.64 -2.38
C SER A 41 -11.76 -25.94 -3.52
N LEU A 42 -10.57 -25.32 -3.52
CA LEU A 42 -9.51 -25.51 -4.53
C LEU A 42 -9.90 -25.22 -5.99
N THR A 43 -11.04 -24.57 -6.22
CA THR A 43 -11.53 -24.22 -7.58
C THR A 43 -11.16 -22.78 -7.95
N LEU A 44 -9.85 -22.47 -7.97
CA LEU A 44 -9.37 -21.14 -8.34
C LEU A 44 -9.34 -20.98 -9.87
N SER A 45 -10.16 -20.07 -10.41
CA SER A 45 -10.10 -19.64 -11.81
C SER A 45 -9.13 -18.47 -12.01
N ASN A 46 -8.72 -18.23 -13.26
CA ASN A 46 -7.83 -17.11 -13.62
C ASN A 46 -8.37 -15.73 -13.19
N GLU A 47 -9.70 -15.52 -13.24
CA GLU A 47 -10.32 -14.30 -12.72
C GLU A 47 -10.18 -14.13 -11.20
N ASP A 48 -10.23 -15.24 -10.45
CA ASP A 48 -10.07 -15.21 -8.99
C ASP A 48 -8.62 -14.88 -8.62
N PHE A 49 -7.64 -15.33 -9.42
CA PHE A 49 -6.25 -14.93 -9.22
C PHE A 49 -6.03 -13.42 -9.36
N VAL A 50 -6.62 -12.79 -10.38
CA VAL A 50 -6.53 -11.33 -10.58
C VAL A 50 -7.16 -10.59 -9.39
N LYS A 51 -8.31 -11.06 -8.88
CA LYS A 51 -8.97 -10.48 -7.71
C LYS A 51 -8.14 -10.62 -6.44
N ILE A 52 -7.48 -11.77 -6.22
CA ILE A 52 -6.52 -11.97 -5.12
C ILE A 52 -5.37 -10.96 -5.24
N VAL A 53 -4.79 -10.79 -6.42
CA VAL A 53 -3.68 -9.84 -6.64
C VAL A 53 -4.12 -8.40 -6.34
N LEU A 54 -5.29 -7.95 -6.85
CA LEU A 54 -5.84 -6.63 -6.54
C LEU A 54 -6.06 -6.44 -5.04
N THR A 55 -6.45 -7.50 -4.35
CA THR A 55 -6.72 -7.47 -2.91
C THR A 55 -5.47 -7.11 -2.09
N TYR A 56 -4.27 -7.49 -2.54
CA TYR A 56 -3.01 -7.05 -1.93
C TYR A 56 -2.53 -5.69 -2.46
N LEU A 57 -2.75 -5.41 -3.75
CA LEU A 57 -2.28 -4.18 -4.41
C LEU A 57 -2.99 -2.92 -3.93
N VAL A 58 -4.31 -2.99 -3.72
CA VAL A 58 -5.13 -1.85 -3.27
C VAL A 58 -4.67 -1.31 -1.91
N PRO A 59 -4.59 -2.10 -0.82
CA PRO A 59 -4.14 -1.59 0.47
C PRO A 59 -2.68 -1.13 0.47
N TYR A 60 -1.81 -1.76 -0.34
CA TYR A 60 -0.43 -1.28 -0.54
C TYR A 60 -0.38 0.12 -1.15
N GLY A 61 -1.14 0.36 -2.23
CA GLY A 61 -1.22 1.64 -2.90
C GLY A 61 -1.77 2.74 -1.99
N VAL A 62 -2.86 2.45 -1.27
CA VAL A 62 -3.47 3.39 -0.30
C VAL A 62 -2.51 3.71 0.85
N SER A 63 -1.79 2.72 1.39
CA SER A 63 -0.81 2.94 2.45
C SER A 63 0.36 3.82 1.99
N THR A 64 0.87 3.56 0.78
CA THR A 64 1.97 4.32 0.18
C THR A 64 1.56 5.77 -0.10
N TRP A 65 0.37 6.00 -0.68
CA TRP A 65 -0.14 7.35 -0.95
C TRP A 65 -0.31 8.17 0.33
N SER A 66 -0.93 7.58 1.36
CA SER A 66 -1.08 8.24 2.67
C SER A 66 0.25 8.56 3.31
N ALA A 67 1.23 7.66 3.24
CA ALA A 67 2.57 7.90 3.80
C ALA A 67 3.29 9.06 3.10
N VAL A 68 3.22 9.13 1.76
CA VAL A 68 3.82 10.23 0.99
C VAL A 68 3.14 11.56 1.30
N GLN A 69 1.80 11.59 1.37
CA GLN A 69 1.04 12.78 1.77
C GLN A 69 1.44 13.26 3.17
N ALA A 70 1.55 12.35 4.14
CA ALA A 70 1.96 12.70 5.50
C ALA A 70 3.38 13.29 5.54
N ILE A 71 4.34 12.69 4.83
CA ILE A 71 5.71 13.21 4.74
C ILE A 71 5.71 14.63 4.15
N ARG A 72 4.94 14.88 3.07
CA ARG A 72 4.82 16.22 2.48
C ARG A 72 4.29 17.23 3.50
N SER A 73 3.25 16.89 4.24
CA SER A 73 2.69 17.76 5.29
C SER A 73 3.72 18.11 6.35
N THR A 74 4.52 17.13 6.80
CA THR A 74 5.58 17.37 7.79
C THR A 74 6.73 18.22 7.25
N VAL A 75 7.16 18.00 6.00
CA VAL A 75 8.23 18.78 5.36
C VAL A 75 7.80 20.24 5.14
N VAL A 76 6.56 20.46 4.70
CA VAL A 76 5.99 21.81 4.53
C VAL A 76 5.91 22.55 5.88
N GLN A 77 5.48 21.87 6.96
CA GLN A 77 5.44 22.48 8.29
C GLN A 77 6.83 22.87 8.80
N LYS A 78 7.86 22.03 8.59
CA LYS A 78 9.23 22.38 8.97
C LYS A 78 9.77 23.60 8.22
N THR A 79 9.50 23.68 6.90
CA THR A 79 9.92 24.83 6.08
C THR A 79 9.27 26.13 6.57
N ASN A 80 8.00 26.10 6.99
CA ASN A 80 7.30 27.28 7.51
C ASN A 80 7.69 27.66 8.96
N GLN A 81 8.43 26.81 9.68
CA GLN A 81 8.95 27.12 11.02
C GLN A 81 10.38 27.70 10.98
N GLU A 82 11.10 27.51 9.87
CA GLU A 82 12.47 28.03 9.65
C GLU A 82 12.51 29.35 8.86
N ASN A 83 11.35 29.82 8.35
CA ASN A 83 11.17 31.15 7.73
C ASN A 83 10.36 32.06 8.67
#